data_AF-A0A814YTU1-F1
#
_entry.id   AF-A0A814YTU1-F1
#
_cell.length_a   1.000
_cell.length_b   1.000
_cell.length_c   1.000
_cell.angle_alpha   90.00
_cell.angle_beta   90.00
_cell.angle_gamma   90.00
#
_symmetry.space_group_name_H-M   'P 1'
#
loop_
_entity.id
_entity.type
_entity.pdbx_description
1 polymer ?
#
loop_
_entity_poly.entity_id
_entity_poly.type
_entity_poly.pdbx_seq_one_letter_code
_entity_poly.pdbx_strand_id
1 'polypeptide(L)'
;MYPSSSMVTHILIFFSIVGPLTFALQAIDFYVHDLPFLPKGASSIRMHAGLLPVDPQHHGSLFFWHFERKYPSDKLRTLIWIDGGPGCSSVSAVWMGIGPFSFQGQNTMIENDGSWHLYTNLLFVDQPVGTGFSTIDTDSFIHELDEMADQFLGFLDQYIKIFPELLENDIYLAGISFAGQYIPYIAKPILEQRSTLKLRGLLIGNGWIDPVTIYKSYLPFAVANNLVVENSELYDRINIRVKQCEQALSKQVHVLDGQYDLRCNHRATEAMIDGMTWNGGTGFDFGNGTSSPKDPWIVDGESAGLIRSARNLTYILFYNASHMVHYNYPRRSRFMLHQFTQLDLTSSTDTTTRKNTKESTRSIRLIAFIVLPVTFVTIALTGLIWFFVHKWYPTKLPTPFSIFRLLQSKTHNVEQQQWIRYSLLNDSSTNLEVVDSETFV
;
A
#
# COMPACT_ATOMS: atom_id res chain seq x y z
N MET A 1 -28.65 34.82 42.44
CA MET A 1 -27.42 35.58 42.15
C MET A 1 -27.01 35.26 40.72
N TYR A 2 -27.20 36.20 39.79
CA TYR A 2 -26.66 36.07 38.44
C TYR A 2 -25.14 36.22 38.49
N PRO A 3 -24.34 35.47 37.70
CA PRO A 3 -22.91 35.68 37.64
C PRO A 3 -22.63 37.09 37.10
N SER A 4 -21.65 37.78 37.68
CA SER A 4 -21.23 39.09 37.16
C SER A 4 -20.72 38.95 35.72
N SER A 5 -20.96 39.96 34.88
CA SER A 5 -20.56 39.96 33.46
C SER A 5 -19.08 39.63 33.26
N SER A 6 -18.24 40.05 34.21
CA SER A 6 -16.81 39.73 34.28
C SER A 6 -16.52 38.21 34.28
N MET A 7 -17.25 37.39 35.03
CA MET A 7 -17.01 35.94 35.06
C MET A 7 -17.34 35.26 33.72
N VAL A 8 -18.42 35.70 33.07
CA VAL A 8 -18.81 35.16 31.76
C VAL A 8 -17.77 35.53 30.70
N THR A 9 -17.25 36.76 30.74
CA THR A 9 -16.18 37.20 29.84
C THR A 9 -14.87 36.44 30.06
N HIS A 10 -14.47 36.17 31.31
CA HIS A 10 -13.24 35.41 31.59
C HIS A 10 -13.36 33.93 31.20
N ILE A 11 -14.52 33.30 31.38
CA ILE A 11 -14.77 31.92 30.95
C ILE A 11 -14.77 31.82 29.42
N LEU A 12 -15.41 32.76 28.72
CA LEU A 12 -15.42 32.80 27.25
C LEU A 12 -14.03 33.09 26.68
N ILE A 13 -13.22 33.94 27.32
CA ILE A 13 -11.82 34.18 26.94
C ILE A 13 -10.97 32.93 27.20
N PHE A 14 -11.17 32.20 28.30
CA PHE A 14 -10.43 30.96 28.59
C PHE A 14 -10.75 29.85 27.56
N PHE A 15 -12.01 29.74 27.13
CA PHE A 15 -12.39 28.84 26.03
C PHE A 15 -12.01 29.34 24.63
N SER A 16 -11.74 30.64 24.46
CA SER A 16 -11.23 31.20 23.19
C SER A 16 -9.70 31.10 23.06
N ILE A 17 -8.98 31.07 24.18
CA ILE A 17 -7.51 30.89 24.21
C ILE A 17 -7.15 29.40 24.19
N VAL A 18 -7.96 28.55 24.80
CA VAL A 18 -7.89 27.10 24.66
C VAL A 18 -8.90 26.69 23.59
N GLY A 19 -8.60 26.98 22.32
CA GLY A 19 -9.30 26.34 21.21
C GLY A 19 -9.30 24.82 21.39
N PRO A 20 -10.23 24.07 20.76
CA PRO A 20 -10.17 22.61 20.82
C PRO A 20 -8.76 22.19 20.45
N LEU A 21 -8.05 21.53 21.38
CA LEU A 21 -6.80 20.86 21.06
C LEU A 21 -7.17 19.77 20.05
N THR A 22 -7.14 20.13 18.77
CA THR A 22 -7.05 19.16 17.69
C THR A 22 -5.67 18.55 17.84
N PHE A 23 -5.59 17.44 18.58
CA PHE A 23 -4.39 16.63 18.60
C PHE A 23 -4.12 16.21 17.15
N ALA A 24 -3.00 16.68 16.59
CA ALA A 24 -2.55 16.19 15.30
C ALA A 24 -2.30 14.69 15.43
N LEU A 25 -2.83 13.91 14.48
CA LEU A 25 -2.60 12.47 14.41
C LEU A 25 -1.10 12.20 14.32
N GLN A 26 -0.63 11.20 15.08
CA GLN A 26 0.76 10.77 15.13
C GLN A 26 0.88 9.30 14.74
N ALA A 27 2.08 8.88 14.33
CA ALA A 27 2.34 7.49 13.96
C ALA A 27 1.88 6.48 15.03
N ILE A 28 2.06 6.80 16.32
CA ILE A 28 1.65 5.93 17.43
C ILE A 28 0.14 5.66 17.47
N ASP A 29 -0.68 6.58 16.97
CA ASP A 29 -2.15 6.41 16.92
C ASP A 29 -2.57 5.28 15.97
N PHE A 30 -1.70 4.93 15.03
CA PHE A 30 -1.91 3.88 14.04
C PHE A 30 -1.19 2.57 14.38
N TYR A 31 -0.44 2.49 15.47
CA TYR A 31 0.40 1.33 15.79
C TYR A 31 -0.43 0.07 16.05
N VAL A 32 -0.13 -1.02 15.34
CA VAL A 32 -0.80 -2.31 15.51
C VAL A 32 -0.13 -3.09 16.64
N HIS A 33 -0.82 -3.24 17.76
CA HIS A 33 -0.28 -3.85 18.97
C HIS A 33 -0.25 -5.38 18.94
N ASP A 34 -1.28 -5.99 18.36
CA ASP A 34 -1.46 -7.44 18.32
C ASP A 34 -2.23 -7.81 17.05
N LEU A 35 -1.84 -8.92 16.42
CA LEU A 35 -2.60 -9.53 15.33
C LEU A 35 -3.02 -10.92 15.78
N PRO A 36 -4.32 -11.25 15.68
CA PRO A 36 -4.79 -12.59 15.99
C PRO A 36 -4.09 -13.60 15.07
N PHE A 37 -3.95 -14.85 15.53
CA PHE A 37 -3.34 -15.96 14.77
C PHE A 37 -1.83 -15.90 14.53
N LEU A 38 -1.14 -14.84 14.96
CA LEU A 38 0.33 -14.87 15.02
C LEU A 38 0.82 -15.79 16.16
N PRO A 39 1.81 -16.65 15.91
CA PRO A 39 2.37 -17.51 16.95
C PRO A 39 3.08 -16.70 18.02
N LYS A 40 2.99 -17.15 19.28
CA LYS A 40 3.72 -16.54 20.40
C LYS A 40 5.22 -16.62 20.12
N GLY A 41 5.86 -15.47 19.94
CA GLY A 41 7.29 -15.37 19.61
C GLY A 41 7.60 -15.09 18.14
N ALA A 42 6.60 -14.82 17.29
CA ALA A 42 6.82 -14.23 15.97
C ALA A 42 7.66 -12.94 16.07
N SER A 43 8.46 -12.66 15.05
CA SER A 43 9.22 -11.41 14.93
C SER A 43 8.32 -10.21 15.21
N SER A 44 8.76 -9.28 16.08
CA SER A 44 8.04 -8.04 16.34
C SER A 44 8.19 -7.09 15.15
N ILE A 45 7.41 -7.33 14.10
CA ILE A 45 7.33 -6.42 12.96
C ILE A 45 6.59 -5.18 13.42
N ARG A 46 7.18 -4.00 13.19
CA ARG A 46 6.50 -2.72 13.47
C ARG A 46 5.54 -2.43 12.34
N MET A 47 4.28 -2.21 12.71
CA MET A 47 3.17 -2.11 11.78
C MET A 47 2.27 -0.97 12.19
N HIS A 48 1.77 -0.24 11.19
CA HIS A 48 0.79 0.83 11.40
C HIS A 48 -0.36 0.65 10.42
N ALA A 49 -1.59 0.75 10.89
CA ALA A 49 -2.76 0.61 10.04
C ALA A 49 -3.89 1.55 10.48
N GLY A 50 -4.66 2.04 9.52
CA GLY A 50 -5.85 2.85 9.80
C GLY A 50 -6.37 3.60 8.59
N LEU A 51 -7.32 4.50 8.84
CA LEU A 51 -8.00 5.29 7.81
C LEU A 51 -7.47 6.71 7.79
N LEU A 52 -7.16 7.22 6.60
CA LEU A 52 -6.85 8.63 6.37
C LEU A 52 -7.91 9.29 5.50
N PRO A 53 -8.49 10.43 5.93
CA PRO A 53 -9.52 11.12 5.18
C PRO A 53 -8.94 11.77 3.92
N VAL A 54 -9.58 11.48 2.79
CA VAL A 54 -9.24 12.01 1.46
C VAL A 54 -10.38 12.81 0.84
N ASP A 55 -11.61 12.53 1.25
CA ASP A 55 -12.81 13.29 0.88
C ASP A 55 -13.69 13.53 2.11
N PRO A 56 -13.40 14.57 2.90
CA PRO A 56 -14.18 14.88 4.09
C PRO A 56 -15.65 15.24 3.80
N GLN A 57 -16.01 15.62 2.57
CA GLN A 57 -17.37 16.03 2.23
C GLN A 57 -18.32 14.83 2.16
N HIS A 58 -17.81 13.70 1.67
CA HIS A 58 -18.55 12.45 1.50
C HIS A 58 -18.06 11.34 2.44
N HIS A 59 -17.42 11.72 3.55
CA HIS A 59 -16.83 10.82 4.55
C HIS A 59 -15.84 9.79 3.96
N GLY A 60 -15.18 10.15 2.86
CA GLY A 60 -14.22 9.33 2.14
C GLY A 60 -12.88 9.21 2.84
N SER A 61 -12.47 7.97 3.13
CA SER A 61 -11.17 7.67 3.72
C SER A 61 -10.53 6.46 3.07
N LEU A 62 -9.21 6.52 2.83
CA LEU A 62 -8.44 5.37 2.38
C LEU A 62 -7.82 4.63 3.57
N PHE A 63 -7.95 3.31 3.57
CA PHE A 63 -7.29 2.43 4.51
C PHE A 63 -5.87 2.14 4.05
N PHE A 64 -4.93 2.15 5.00
CA PHE A 64 -3.56 1.74 4.77
C PHE A 64 -3.10 0.72 5.80
N TRP A 65 -2.11 -0.07 5.39
CA TRP A 65 -1.33 -0.91 6.29
C TRP A 65 0.15 -0.83 5.91
N HIS A 66 0.93 -0.22 6.80
CA HIS A 66 2.37 -0.05 6.69
C HIS A 66 3.11 -1.10 7.52
N PHE A 67 4.10 -1.75 6.92
CA PHE A 67 5.04 -2.66 7.56
C PHE A 67 6.46 -2.13 7.40
N GLU A 68 7.15 -1.93 8.51
CA GLU A 68 8.57 -1.58 8.48
C GLU A 68 9.43 -2.75 8.02
N ARG A 69 10.54 -2.44 7.35
CA ARG A 69 11.49 -3.47 6.92
C ARG A 69 12.05 -4.29 8.09
N LYS A 70 12.28 -5.59 7.88
CA LYS A 70 12.80 -6.51 8.90
C LYS A 70 14.29 -6.30 9.16
N TYR A 71 15.08 -6.13 8.10
CA TYR A 71 16.53 -6.00 8.18
C TYR A 71 16.99 -4.60 7.75
N PRO A 72 18.12 -4.11 8.29
CA PRO A 72 18.74 -2.88 7.80
C PRO A 72 19.15 -3.04 6.33
N SER A 73 19.12 -1.92 5.61
CA SER A 73 19.54 -1.79 4.22
C SER A 73 20.45 -0.58 4.08
N ASP A 74 21.26 -0.58 3.03
CA ASP A 74 22.12 0.54 2.58
C ASP A 74 21.35 1.86 2.43
N LYS A 75 20.08 1.78 2.01
CA LYS A 75 19.20 2.92 1.78
C LYS A 75 17.77 2.62 2.21
N LEU A 76 17.08 3.65 2.69
CA LEU A 76 15.65 3.55 3.01
C LEU A 76 14.82 3.51 1.73
N ARG A 77 13.97 2.51 1.62
CA ARG A 77 13.08 2.29 0.48
C ARG A 77 11.67 2.04 1.01
N THR A 78 10.68 2.68 0.39
CA THR A 78 9.26 2.34 0.60
C THR A 78 8.67 1.90 -0.73
N LEU A 79 8.07 0.71 -0.74
CA LEU A 79 7.26 0.23 -1.83
C LEU A 79 5.79 0.39 -1.45
N ILE A 80 5.05 1.13 -2.26
CA ILE A 80 3.62 1.33 -2.12
C ILE A 80 2.93 0.32 -3.03
N TRP A 81 2.16 -0.59 -2.44
CA TRP A 81 1.47 -1.67 -3.16
C TRP A 81 0.01 -1.32 -3.44
N ILE A 82 -0.41 -1.58 -4.68
CA ILE A 82 -1.74 -1.27 -5.20
C ILE A 82 -2.29 -2.49 -5.96
N ASP A 83 -3.38 -3.07 -5.48
CA ASP A 83 -4.13 -4.07 -6.24
C ASP A 83 -5.06 -3.43 -7.28
N GLY A 84 -5.49 -4.24 -8.25
CA GLY A 84 -6.33 -3.83 -9.37
C GLY A 84 -7.83 -4.00 -9.11
N GLY A 85 -8.49 -4.81 -9.95
CA GLY A 85 -9.94 -4.98 -9.98
C GLY A 85 -10.54 -4.36 -11.23
N PRO A 86 -10.96 -3.09 -11.23
CA PRO A 86 -10.88 -2.07 -10.16
C PRO A 86 -11.70 -2.44 -8.90
N GLY A 87 -11.27 -1.98 -7.71
CA GLY A 87 -12.00 -2.20 -6.45
C GLY A 87 -11.52 -3.38 -5.58
N CYS A 88 -10.41 -4.04 -5.95
CA CYS A 88 -9.84 -5.12 -5.15
C CYS A 88 -8.95 -4.58 -4.03
N SER A 89 -9.04 -5.17 -2.83
CA SER A 89 -8.23 -4.76 -1.68
C SER A 89 -6.75 -5.10 -1.84
N SER A 90 -5.89 -4.10 -1.66
CA SER A 90 -4.43 -4.22 -1.60
C SER A 90 -3.96 -4.98 -0.37
N VAL A 91 -4.79 -5.01 0.67
CA VAL A 91 -4.51 -5.74 1.89
C VAL A 91 -4.48 -7.26 1.65
N SER A 92 -5.16 -7.76 0.60
CA SER A 92 -5.09 -9.18 0.24
C SER A 92 -3.65 -9.66 -0.05
N ALA A 93 -2.81 -8.81 -0.65
CA ALA A 93 -1.41 -9.11 -0.93
C ALA A 93 -0.53 -9.24 0.34
N VAL A 94 -1.02 -8.79 1.50
CA VAL A 94 -0.34 -8.97 2.79
C VAL A 94 -0.17 -10.46 3.11
N TRP A 95 -1.23 -11.26 2.92
CA TRP A 95 -1.22 -12.70 3.19
C TRP A 95 -1.06 -13.57 1.94
N MET A 96 -1.35 -13.03 0.75
CA MET A 96 -1.30 -13.76 -0.51
C MET A 96 0.00 -13.56 -1.31
N GLY A 97 1.06 -13.02 -0.70
CA GLY A 97 2.40 -13.37 -1.17
C GLY A 97 3.53 -12.39 -0.90
N ILE A 98 3.30 -11.07 -0.89
CA ILE A 98 4.41 -10.12 -0.69
C ILE A 98 4.55 -9.63 0.76
N GLY A 99 3.47 -9.65 1.54
CA GLY A 99 3.48 -9.23 2.93
C GLY A 99 4.19 -10.21 3.86
N PRO A 100 4.40 -9.82 5.13
CA PRO A 100 5.23 -10.54 6.08
C PRO A 100 4.68 -11.87 6.56
N PHE A 101 3.40 -12.12 6.35
CA PHE A 101 2.71 -13.30 6.88
C PHE A 101 1.99 -14.05 5.77
N SER A 102 1.69 -15.32 6.01
CA SER A 102 0.82 -16.15 5.17
C SER A 102 0.00 -17.08 6.07
N PHE A 103 -1.15 -17.52 5.59
CA PHE A 103 -1.97 -18.46 6.34
C PHE A 103 -1.50 -19.91 6.12
N GLN A 104 -1.33 -20.64 7.22
CA GLN A 104 -1.16 -22.08 7.25
C GLN A 104 -2.45 -22.71 7.80
N GLY A 105 -3.36 -23.08 6.90
CA GLY A 105 -4.72 -23.48 7.27
C GLY A 105 -5.58 -22.27 7.65
N GLN A 106 -6.67 -22.49 8.39
CA GLN A 106 -7.68 -21.44 8.63
C GLN A 106 -7.29 -20.44 9.74
N ASN A 107 -6.59 -20.89 10.78
CA ASN A 107 -6.43 -20.12 12.04
C ASN A 107 -4.98 -19.99 12.50
N THR A 108 -4.01 -20.09 11.59
CA THR A 108 -2.59 -19.96 11.94
C THR A 108 -1.89 -19.16 10.87
N MET A 109 -1.28 -18.05 11.27
CA MET A 109 -0.37 -17.29 10.42
C MET A 109 1.07 -17.74 10.66
N ILE A 110 1.85 -17.80 9.59
CA ILE A 110 3.29 -18.06 9.63
C ILE A 110 4.03 -16.91 8.96
N GLU A 111 5.29 -16.70 9.33
CA GLU A 111 6.12 -15.71 8.63
C GLU A 111 6.39 -16.16 7.19
N ASN A 112 6.25 -15.21 6.26
CA ASN A 112 6.52 -15.42 4.86
C ASN A 112 8.02 -15.19 4.58
N ASP A 113 8.74 -16.28 4.36
CA ASP A 113 10.18 -16.25 4.05
C ASP A 113 10.51 -15.64 2.69
N GLY A 114 9.53 -15.42 1.81
CA GLY A 114 9.65 -14.75 0.52
C GLY A 114 9.16 -13.30 0.55
N SER A 115 8.80 -12.78 1.73
CA SER A 115 8.21 -11.44 1.83
C SER A 115 9.15 -10.33 1.36
N TRP A 116 8.55 -9.31 0.77
CA TRP A 116 9.25 -8.13 0.26
C TRP A 116 9.65 -7.16 1.39
N HIS A 117 9.07 -7.31 2.60
CA HIS A 117 9.42 -6.48 3.75
C HIS A 117 10.80 -6.78 4.34
N LEU A 118 11.52 -7.80 3.85
CA LEU A 118 12.81 -8.14 4.44
C LEU A 118 13.82 -6.99 4.41
N TYR A 119 13.81 -6.17 3.35
CA TYR A 119 14.73 -5.04 3.17
C TYR A 119 14.06 -3.73 2.73
N THR A 120 12.73 -3.73 2.58
CA THR A 120 11.95 -2.59 2.07
C THR A 120 10.75 -2.36 2.97
N ASN A 121 10.38 -1.11 3.24
CA ASN A 121 9.12 -0.83 3.92
C ASN A 121 7.96 -1.08 2.93
N LEU A 122 6.90 -1.76 3.37
CA LEU A 122 5.73 -2.02 2.53
C LEU A 122 4.55 -1.18 2.99
N LEU A 123 3.96 -0.39 2.09
CA LEU A 123 2.74 0.38 2.34
C LEU A 123 1.63 -0.15 1.42
N PHE A 124 0.69 -0.90 1.98
CA PHE A 124 -0.50 -1.34 1.26
C PHE A 124 -1.59 -0.28 1.40
N VAL A 125 -2.25 0.09 0.31
CA VAL A 125 -3.32 1.09 0.31
C VAL A 125 -4.53 0.54 -0.41
N ASP A 126 -5.64 0.40 0.31
CA ASP A 126 -6.92 0.08 -0.31
C ASP A 126 -7.42 1.31 -1.05
N GLN A 127 -7.51 1.24 -2.36
CA GLN A 127 -7.91 2.36 -3.19
C GLN A 127 -8.70 1.87 -4.42
N PRO A 128 -9.57 2.70 -5.01
CA PRO A 128 -10.00 4.00 -4.48
C PRO A 128 -10.92 3.88 -3.27
N VAL A 129 -11.52 4.99 -2.83
CA VAL A 129 -12.55 4.96 -1.79
C VAL A 129 -13.64 3.93 -2.10
N GLY A 130 -14.08 3.18 -1.08
CA GLY A 130 -14.99 2.04 -1.23
C GLY A 130 -14.33 0.68 -1.44
N THR A 131 -13.04 0.64 -1.78
CA THR A 131 -12.27 -0.60 -1.91
C THR A 131 -11.93 -1.17 -0.54
N GLY A 132 -12.21 -2.45 -0.30
CA GLY A 132 -11.76 -3.16 0.89
C GLY A 132 -12.19 -2.49 2.19
N PHE A 133 -11.22 -2.02 2.99
CA PHE A 133 -11.49 -1.29 4.23
C PHE A 133 -11.63 0.23 4.05
N SER A 134 -11.41 0.76 2.85
CA SER A 134 -11.63 2.17 2.53
C SER A 134 -13.11 2.49 2.48
N THR A 135 -13.48 3.67 2.98
CA THR A 135 -14.87 4.07 3.23
C THR A 135 -15.25 5.30 2.43
N ILE A 136 -16.54 5.43 2.11
CA ILE A 136 -17.16 6.57 1.41
C ILE A 136 -18.68 6.44 1.55
N ASP A 137 -19.40 7.55 1.41
CA ASP A 137 -20.84 7.54 1.17
C ASP A 137 -21.16 6.80 -0.15
N THR A 138 -22.23 5.99 -0.15
CA THR A 138 -22.50 4.95 -1.18
C THR A 138 -22.71 5.47 -2.61
N ASP A 139 -22.97 6.76 -2.79
CA ASP A 139 -23.21 7.41 -4.07
C ASP A 139 -22.02 8.24 -4.56
N SER A 140 -20.89 8.20 -3.84
CA SER A 140 -19.74 9.08 -4.03
C SER A 140 -18.48 8.31 -4.48
N PHE A 141 -18.65 7.16 -5.15
CA PHE A 141 -17.55 6.44 -5.77
C PHE A 141 -16.96 7.24 -6.93
N ILE A 142 -15.65 7.07 -7.15
CA ILE A 142 -14.96 7.70 -8.26
C ILE A 142 -15.13 6.91 -9.56
N HIS A 143 -15.11 7.60 -10.69
CA HIS A 143 -15.33 6.99 -12.00
C HIS A 143 -14.23 7.27 -13.02
N GLU A 144 -13.31 8.20 -12.72
CA GLU A 144 -12.23 8.59 -13.63
C GLU A 144 -10.83 8.37 -13.00
N LEU A 145 -9.85 8.01 -13.84
CA LEU A 145 -8.48 7.69 -13.39
C LEU A 145 -7.72 8.91 -12.88
N ASP A 146 -8.00 10.10 -13.41
CA ASP A 146 -7.39 11.34 -12.92
C ASP A 146 -7.92 11.70 -11.52
N GLU A 147 -9.22 11.52 -11.28
CA GLU A 147 -9.84 11.70 -9.95
C GLU A 147 -9.26 10.70 -8.93
N MET A 148 -9.07 9.45 -9.35
CA MET A 148 -8.40 8.41 -8.56
C MET A 148 -6.99 8.84 -8.16
N ALA A 149 -6.20 9.33 -9.12
CA ALA A 149 -4.82 9.75 -8.87
C ALA A 149 -4.76 10.95 -7.93
N ASP A 150 -5.63 11.94 -8.09
CA ASP A 150 -5.72 13.10 -7.20
C ASP A 150 -6.12 12.69 -5.78
N GLN A 151 -7.08 11.76 -5.63
CA GLN A 151 -7.45 11.19 -4.33
C GLN A 151 -6.27 10.46 -3.67
N PHE A 152 -5.50 9.70 -4.45
CA PHE A 152 -4.34 8.98 -3.96
C PHE A 152 -3.21 9.93 -3.52
N LEU A 153 -2.97 11.02 -4.26
CA LEU A 153 -2.03 12.07 -3.84
C LEU A 153 -2.48 12.76 -2.56
N GLY A 154 -3.79 13.05 -2.42
CA GLY A 154 -4.36 13.58 -1.20
C GLY A 154 -4.12 12.65 0.00
N PHE A 155 -4.23 11.34 -0.20
CA PHE A 155 -3.82 10.35 0.81
C PHE A 155 -2.34 10.46 1.16
N LEU A 156 -1.44 10.52 0.17
CA LEU A 156 0.00 10.62 0.40
C LEU A 156 0.37 11.90 1.17
N ASP A 157 -0.28 13.03 0.87
CA ASP A 157 -0.07 14.28 1.60
C ASP A 157 -0.46 14.17 3.08
N GLN A 158 -1.54 13.46 3.38
CA GLN A 158 -1.96 13.19 4.77
C GLN A 158 -1.00 12.21 5.44
N TYR A 159 -0.59 11.17 4.72
CA TYR A 159 0.33 10.14 5.21
C TYR A 159 1.69 10.74 5.59
N ILE A 160 2.25 11.62 4.75
CA ILE A 160 3.54 12.29 5.00
C ILE A 160 3.51 13.15 6.26
N LYS A 161 2.36 13.74 6.63
CA LYS A 161 2.24 14.50 7.89
C LYS A 161 2.40 13.62 9.12
N ILE A 162 2.07 12.33 9.01
CA ILE A 162 2.12 11.35 10.10
C ILE A 162 3.45 10.58 10.07
N PHE A 163 3.95 10.25 8.87
CA PHE A 163 5.16 9.48 8.60
C PHE A 163 6.13 10.28 7.71
N PRO A 164 6.72 11.38 8.23
CA PRO A 164 7.54 12.30 7.43
C PRO A 164 8.82 11.65 6.87
N GLU A 165 9.28 10.54 7.46
CA GLU A 165 10.40 9.74 6.94
C GLU A 165 10.16 9.23 5.51
N LEU A 166 8.90 9.18 5.04
CA LEU A 166 8.59 8.81 3.67
C LEU A 166 9.28 9.74 2.65
N LEU A 167 9.50 11.02 2.99
CA LEU A 167 10.20 11.99 2.13
C LEU A 167 11.70 11.70 1.99
N GLU A 168 12.29 10.98 2.94
CA GLU A 168 13.69 10.60 2.89
C GLU A 168 13.91 9.38 2.01
N ASN A 169 12.90 8.50 1.92
CA ASN A 169 12.97 7.21 1.25
C ASN A 169 12.96 7.34 -0.28
N ASP A 170 13.60 6.38 -0.94
CA ASP A 170 13.30 6.11 -2.35
C ASP A 170 11.94 5.42 -2.45
N ILE A 171 11.06 5.97 -3.30
CA ILE A 171 9.68 5.51 -3.46
C ILE A 171 9.55 4.65 -4.70
N TYR A 172 8.91 3.50 -4.53
CA TYR A 172 8.54 2.60 -5.62
C TYR A 172 7.03 2.39 -5.59
N LEU A 173 6.37 2.54 -6.73
CA LEU A 173 4.97 2.16 -6.88
C LEU A 173 4.91 0.78 -7.50
N ALA A 174 4.19 -0.15 -6.87
CA ALA A 174 4.07 -1.50 -7.37
C ALA A 174 2.63 -2.02 -7.27
N GLY A 175 2.25 -2.93 -8.15
CA GLY A 175 0.89 -3.44 -8.16
C GLY A 175 0.62 -4.45 -9.25
N ILE A 176 -0.63 -4.89 -9.32
CA ILE A 176 -1.08 -5.95 -10.23
C ILE A 176 -2.38 -5.61 -10.96
N SER A 177 -2.59 -6.21 -12.14
CA SER A 177 -3.87 -6.15 -12.86
C SER A 177 -4.24 -4.71 -13.26
N PHE A 178 -5.43 -4.22 -12.91
CA PHE A 178 -5.87 -2.85 -13.17
C PHE A 178 -4.97 -1.78 -12.51
N ALA A 179 -4.08 -2.15 -11.57
CA ALA A 179 -3.01 -1.26 -11.11
C ALA A 179 -2.07 -0.82 -12.24
N GLY A 180 -2.08 -1.52 -13.38
CA GLY A 180 -1.45 -1.07 -14.60
C GLY A 180 -2.02 0.20 -15.21
N GLN A 181 -3.27 0.55 -14.92
CA GLN A 181 -3.81 1.89 -15.14
C GLN A 181 -3.46 2.82 -13.97
N TYR A 182 -3.66 2.37 -12.72
CA TYR A 182 -3.50 3.24 -11.56
C TYR A 182 -2.08 3.80 -11.40
N ILE A 183 -1.07 2.95 -11.49
CA ILE A 183 0.32 3.30 -11.20
C ILE A 183 0.84 4.41 -12.13
N PRO A 184 0.66 4.35 -13.46
CA PRO A 184 1.02 5.47 -14.34
C PRO A 184 0.28 6.77 -14.02
N TYR A 185 -1.03 6.70 -13.72
CA TYR A 185 -1.83 7.89 -13.40
C TYR A 185 -1.41 8.53 -12.06
N ILE A 186 -0.97 7.74 -11.07
CA ILE A 186 -0.40 8.25 -9.82
C ILE A 186 1.02 8.78 -10.03
N ALA A 187 1.84 8.08 -10.82
CA ALA A 187 3.24 8.44 -11.06
C ALA A 187 3.40 9.75 -11.83
N LYS A 188 2.55 9.98 -12.84
CA LYS A 188 2.58 11.17 -13.70
C LYS A 188 2.61 12.49 -12.90
N PRO A 189 1.65 12.79 -12.02
CA PRO A 189 1.66 14.04 -11.26
C PRO A 189 2.83 14.14 -10.27
N ILE A 190 3.34 13.02 -9.74
CA ILE A 190 4.57 13.03 -8.91
C ILE A 190 5.78 13.49 -9.74
N LEU A 191 5.92 12.97 -10.97
CA LEU A 191 7.00 13.36 -11.90
C LEU A 191 6.85 14.81 -12.40
N GLU A 192 5.62 15.30 -12.50
CA GLU A 192 5.30 16.71 -12.79
C GLU A 192 5.49 17.63 -11.57
N GLN A 193 6.14 17.15 -10.51
CA GLN A 193 6.50 17.89 -9.29
C GLN A 193 5.30 18.37 -8.46
N ARG A 194 4.14 17.71 -8.58
CA ARG A 194 3.00 17.92 -7.67
C ARG A 194 3.19 17.24 -6.30
N SER A 195 4.28 16.49 -6.12
CA SER A 195 4.70 15.87 -4.87
C SER A 195 6.21 15.99 -4.68
N THR A 196 6.68 15.98 -3.44
CA THR A 196 8.11 15.99 -3.08
C THR A 196 8.71 14.59 -2.93
N LEU A 197 7.91 13.54 -3.17
CA LEU A 197 8.35 12.15 -3.08
C LEU A 197 9.41 11.81 -4.14
N LYS A 198 10.43 11.05 -3.72
CA LYS A 198 11.52 10.61 -4.59
C LYS A 198 11.14 9.32 -5.32
N LEU A 199 10.25 9.43 -6.30
CA LEU A 199 9.86 8.29 -7.14
C LEU A 199 11.06 7.76 -7.92
N ARG A 200 11.39 6.48 -7.72
CA ARG A 200 12.54 5.79 -8.34
C ARG A 200 12.15 4.71 -9.34
N GLY A 201 10.97 4.14 -9.22
CA GLY A 201 10.55 3.08 -10.14
C GLY A 201 9.09 2.70 -10.00
N LEU A 202 8.58 2.11 -11.09
CA LEU A 202 7.24 1.53 -11.19
C LEU A 202 7.41 0.04 -11.48
N LEU A 203 6.68 -0.81 -10.75
CA LEU A 203 6.71 -2.27 -10.91
C LEU A 203 5.29 -2.80 -11.07
N ILE A 204 4.92 -3.18 -12.29
CA ILE A 204 3.54 -3.56 -12.60
C ILE A 204 3.51 -5.02 -13.05
N GLY A 205 3.00 -5.92 -12.21
CA GLY A 205 2.81 -7.33 -12.56
C GLY A 205 1.46 -7.56 -13.23
N ASN A 206 1.43 -8.37 -14.28
CA ASN A 206 0.22 -8.78 -15.01
C ASN A 206 -0.76 -7.63 -15.25
N GLY A 207 -0.25 -6.52 -15.76
CA GLY A 207 -0.97 -5.25 -15.80
C GLY A 207 -1.93 -5.13 -16.97
N TRP A 208 -3.11 -4.55 -16.73
CA TRP A 208 -4.02 -4.15 -17.80
C TRP A 208 -3.70 -2.70 -18.23
N ILE A 209 -2.88 -2.51 -19.28
CA ILE A 209 -2.24 -1.20 -19.56
C ILE A 209 -2.52 -0.70 -20.97
N ASP A 210 -2.34 -1.55 -21.97
CA ASP A 210 -2.77 -1.32 -23.35
C ASP A 210 -3.87 -2.31 -23.70
N PRO A 211 -5.15 -1.95 -23.46
CA PRO A 211 -6.27 -2.83 -23.73
C PRO A 211 -6.28 -3.31 -25.17
N VAL A 212 -5.97 -2.42 -26.12
CA VAL A 212 -6.01 -2.75 -27.55
C VAL A 212 -5.05 -3.90 -27.86
N THR A 213 -3.82 -3.82 -27.36
CA THR A 213 -2.86 -4.90 -27.59
C THR A 213 -3.17 -6.15 -26.77
N ILE A 214 -3.69 -6.01 -25.55
CA ILE A 214 -4.13 -7.14 -24.69
C ILE A 214 -5.24 -7.94 -25.35
N TYR A 215 -6.30 -7.31 -25.83
CA TYR A 215 -7.42 -8.01 -26.46
C TYR A 215 -7.00 -8.72 -27.76
N LYS A 216 -6.06 -8.15 -28.52
CA LYS A 216 -5.53 -8.77 -29.75
C LYS A 216 -4.71 -10.02 -29.47
N SER A 217 -4.09 -10.16 -28.30
CA SER A 217 -3.20 -11.28 -28.00
C SER A 217 -3.91 -12.53 -27.49
N TYR A 218 -5.16 -12.43 -27.02
CA TYR A 218 -5.89 -13.57 -26.45
C TYR A 218 -6.01 -14.76 -27.40
N LEU A 219 -6.43 -14.54 -28.66
CA LEU A 219 -6.59 -15.63 -29.62
C LEU A 219 -5.24 -16.29 -29.98
N PRO A 220 -4.18 -15.55 -30.34
CA PRO A 220 -2.85 -16.13 -30.53
C PRO A 220 -2.32 -16.87 -29.28
N PHE A 221 -2.57 -16.35 -28.07
CA PHE A 221 -2.17 -17.00 -26.82
C PHE A 221 -2.93 -18.31 -26.59
N ALA A 222 -4.25 -18.31 -26.81
CA ALA A 222 -5.09 -19.49 -26.68
C ALA A 222 -4.69 -20.60 -27.67
N VAL A 223 -4.38 -20.25 -28.92
CA VAL A 223 -3.90 -21.21 -29.92
C VAL A 223 -2.55 -21.81 -29.51
N ALA A 224 -1.59 -20.97 -29.11
CA ALA A 224 -0.26 -21.44 -28.73
C ALA A 224 -0.22 -22.31 -27.48
N ASN A 225 -1.22 -22.18 -26.60
CA ASN A 225 -1.38 -23.00 -25.41
C ASN A 225 -2.38 -24.15 -25.59
N ASN A 226 -2.75 -24.48 -26.85
CA ASN A 226 -3.67 -25.56 -27.20
C ASN A 226 -5.06 -25.43 -26.55
N LEU A 227 -5.49 -24.22 -26.20
CA LEU A 227 -6.83 -23.93 -25.68
C LEU A 227 -7.85 -23.76 -26.82
N VAL A 228 -7.38 -23.35 -28.00
CA VAL A 228 -8.17 -23.22 -29.23
C VAL A 228 -7.40 -23.85 -30.38
N VAL A 229 -8.07 -24.69 -31.17
CA VAL A 229 -7.46 -25.26 -32.38
C VAL A 229 -7.56 -24.26 -33.53
N GLU A 230 -6.45 -23.99 -34.20
CA GLU A 230 -6.40 -23.09 -35.35
C GLU A 230 -7.36 -23.54 -36.46
N ASN A 231 -8.08 -22.60 -37.08
CA ASN A 231 -9.11 -22.85 -38.09
C ASN A 231 -10.31 -23.71 -37.62
N SER A 232 -10.51 -23.87 -36.31
CA SER A 232 -11.77 -24.41 -35.77
C SER A 232 -12.90 -23.39 -35.83
N GLU A 233 -14.15 -23.83 -35.72
CA GLU A 233 -15.30 -22.91 -35.61
C GLU A 233 -15.15 -21.92 -34.45
N LEU A 234 -14.56 -22.36 -33.33
CA LEU A 234 -14.29 -21.49 -32.18
C LEU A 234 -13.24 -20.43 -32.52
N TYR A 235 -12.17 -20.80 -33.23
CA TYR A 235 -11.16 -19.86 -33.72
C TYR A 235 -11.79 -18.79 -34.62
N ASP A 236 -12.61 -19.21 -35.60
CA ASP A 236 -13.24 -18.29 -36.54
C ASP A 236 -14.19 -17.31 -35.85
N ARG A 237 -15.01 -17.80 -34.90
CA ARG A 237 -15.89 -16.94 -34.10
C ARG A 237 -15.12 -15.90 -33.30
N ILE A 238 -14.05 -16.29 -32.60
CA ILE A 238 -13.22 -15.37 -31.81
C ILE A 238 -12.54 -14.36 -32.74
N ASN A 239 -11.99 -14.81 -33.87
CA ASN A 239 -11.28 -13.96 -34.83
C ASN A 239 -12.20 -12.88 -35.45
N ILE A 240 -13.45 -13.24 -35.80
CA ILE A 240 -14.46 -12.28 -36.26
C ILE A 240 -14.72 -11.22 -35.20
N ARG A 241 -14.88 -11.64 -33.93
CA ARG A 241 -15.15 -10.73 -32.81
C ARG A 241 -13.98 -9.78 -32.54
N VAL A 242 -12.75 -10.30 -32.55
CA VAL A 242 -11.52 -9.50 -32.41
C VAL A 242 -11.45 -8.44 -33.51
N LYS A 243 -11.65 -8.81 -34.78
CA LYS A 243 -11.64 -7.86 -35.91
C LYS A 243 -12.69 -6.75 -35.79
N GLN A 244 -13.87 -7.08 -35.27
CA GLN A 244 -14.92 -6.08 -35.00
C GLN A 244 -14.48 -5.09 -33.90
N CYS A 245 -13.86 -5.57 -32.82
CA CYS A 245 -13.34 -4.72 -31.75
C CYS A 245 -12.13 -3.87 -32.20
N GLU A 246 -11.26 -4.42 -33.06
CA GLU A 246 -10.09 -3.71 -33.60
C GLU A 246 -10.48 -2.52 -34.46
N GLN A 247 -11.59 -2.60 -35.20
CA GLN A 247 -12.10 -1.48 -36.01
C GLN A 247 -12.58 -0.30 -35.16
N ALA A 248 -12.71 -0.47 -33.84
CA ALA A 248 -13.31 0.51 -32.94
C ALA A 248 -12.34 1.25 -32.00
N LEU A 249 -11.04 0.91 -31.93
CA LEU A 249 -10.15 1.38 -30.84
C LEU A 249 -8.79 1.92 -31.31
N SER A 250 -8.26 2.95 -30.60
CA SER A 250 -6.90 3.50 -30.81
C SER A 250 -6.11 3.83 -29.52
N LYS A 251 -4.85 3.33 -29.46
CA LYS A 251 -3.61 3.76 -28.71
C LYS A 251 -3.24 3.18 -27.31
N GLN A 252 -1.90 3.15 -27.02
CA GLN A 252 -1.05 2.21 -26.20
C GLN A 252 -0.30 2.82 -24.98
N VAL A 253 0.17 1.99 -23.96
CA VAL A 253 1.27 2.20 -22.92
C VAL A 253 1.70 0.86 -22.15
N HIS A 254 2.96 0.73 -21.60
CA HIS A 254 3.89 -0.34 -20.98
C HIS A 254 3.58 -1.32 -19.76
N VAL A 255 4.10 -2.60 -19.64
CA VAL A 255 3.76 -3.71 -18.63
C VAL A 255 4.86 -4.82 -18.32
N LEU A 256 4.71 -5.68 -17.25
CA LEU A 256 5.34 -7.02 -17.01
C LEU A 256 4.30 -8.15 -16.76
N ASP A 257 4.53 -9.44 -17.12
CA ASP A 257 3.51 -10.53 -17.04
C ASP A 257 4.02 -11.94 -16.63
N GLY A 258 3.17 -12.74 -15.96
CA GLY A 258 3.32 -14.19 -15.74
C GLY A 258 2.92 -15.07 -16.95
N GLN A 259 3.62 -16.20 -17.17
CA GLN A 259 3.50 -17.02 -18.39
C GLN A 259 2.11 -17.63 -18.64
N TYR A 260 1.40 -18.06 -17.60
CA TYR A 260 0.10 -18.73 -17.70
C TYR A 260 -1.08 -17.81 -17.41
N ASP A 261 -0.84 -16.50 -17.23
CA ASP A 261 -1.94 -15.57 -17.08
C ASP A 261 -2.70 -15.42 -18.40
N LEU A 262 -3.98 -15.82 -18.40
CA LEU A 262 -4.85 -15.63 -19.55
C LEU A 262 -5.41 -14.21 -19.60
N ARG A 263 -5.61 -13.54 -18.46
CA ARG A 263 -6.31 -12.24 -18.35
C ARG A 263 -5.42 -11.07 -18.80
N CYS A 264 -4.16 -11.05 -18.39
CA CYS A 264 -3.16 -10.08 -18.84
C CYS A 264 -1.94 -10.86 -19.33
N ASN A 265 -2.09 -11.49 -20.50
CA ASN A 265 -1.12 -12.47 -20.98
C ASN A 265 0.15 -11.82 -21.52
N HIS A 266 1.28 -12.48 -21.24
CA HIS A 266 2.61 -11.98 -21.59
C HIS A 266 2.84 -11.67 -23.08
N ARG A 267 2.09 -12.29 -24.00
CA ARG A 267 2.17 -11.98 -25.44
C ARG A 267 1.63 -10.59 -25.76
N ALA A 268 0.60 -10.14 -25.04
CA ALA A 268 0.10 -8.77 -25.14
C ALA A 268 1.21 -7.77 -24.81
N THR A 269 1.81 -7.98 -23.65
CA THR A 269 2.83 -7.10 -23.12
C THR A 269 4.06 -7.06 -24.00
N GLU A 270 4.53 -8.22 -24.48
CA GLU A 270 5.64 -8.24 -25.44
C GLU A 270 5.31 -7.46 -26.72
N ALA A 271 4.14 -7.70 -27.32
CA ALA A 271 3.72 -7.02 -28.55
C ALA A 271 3.56 -5.51 -28.36
N MET A 272 3.04 -5.08 -27.20
CA MET A 272 2.88 -3.68 -26.87
C MET A 272 4.23 -3.02 -26.65
N ILE A 273 5.17 -3.65 -25.91
CA ILE A 273 6.52 -3.10 -25.74
C ILE A 273 7.21 -3.01 -27.10
N ASP A 274 7.14 -4.06 -27.93
CA ASP A 274 7.76 -4.10 -29.26
C ASP A 274 7.21 -3.01 -30.20
N GLY A 275 5.93 -2.63 -30.06
CA GLY A 275 5.29 -1.58 -30.87
C GLY A 275 5.50 -0.15 -30.38
N MET A 276 6.13 0.02 -29.21
CA MET A 276 6.17 1.28 -28.50
C MET A 276 7.51 2.00 -28.69
N THR A 277 7.44 3.31 -28.93
CA THR A 277 8.61 4.17 -29.16
C THR A 277 8.86 5.06 -27.94
N TRP A 278 10.04 4.94 -27.34
CA TRP A 278 10.51 5.80 -26.25
C TRP A 278 11.98 6.12 -26.45
N ASN A 279 12.51 7.21 -25.90
CA ASN A 279 13.95 7.53 -25.88
C ASN A 279 14.70 7.23 -27.21
N GLY A 280 14.13 7.63 -28.34
CA GLY A 280 14.79 7.55 -29.66
C GLY A 280 14.76 6.20 -30.38
N GLY A 281 13.92 5.25 -29.99
CA GLY A 281 13.82 3.94 -30.65
C GLY A 281 12.57 3.14 -30.25
N THR A 282 12.28 2.08 -30.98
CA THR A 282 11.04 1.29 -30.88
C THR A 282 11.32 -0.11 -30.35
N GLY A 283 10.47 -0.63 -29.46
CA GLY A 283 10.71 -1.94 -28.85
C GLY A 283 12.00 -1.97 -28.04
N PHE A 284 12.58 -3.15 -27.87
CA PHE A 284 13.85 -3.27 -27.15
C PHE A 284 15.09 -2.92 -27.99
N ASP A 285 14.95 -2.12 -29.05
CA ASP A 285 16.10 -1.47 -29.73
C ASP A 285 16.82 -0.55 -28.73
N PHE A 286 18.15 -0.50 -28.76
CA PHE A 286 18.96 0.46 -28.01
C PHE A 286 18.95 1.87 -28.63
N GLY A 287 18.30 2.06 -29.78
CA GLY A 287 18.25 3.32 -30.53
C GLY A 287 19.39 3.48 -31.55
N ASN A 288 20.16 2.41 -31.78
CA ASN A 288 21.29 2.37 -32.71
C ASN A 288 21.14 1.23 -33.75
N GLY A 289 19.96 0.63 -33.86
CA GLY A 289 19.68 -0.49 -34.76
C GLY A 289 20.07 -1.86 -34.20
N THR A 290 20.43 -1.96 -32.90
CA THR A 290 20.68 -3.23 -32.21
C THR A 290 19.64 -3.43 -31.10
N SER A 291 19.14 -4.65 -30.94
CA SER A 291 18.10 -4.97 -29.95
C SER A 291 18.64 -5.73 -28.75
N SER A 292 18.07 -5.47 -27.57
CA SER A 292 18.37 -6.23 -26.36
C SER A 292 18.01 -7.71 -26.56
N PRO A 293 18.89 -8.66 -26.19
CA PRO A 293 18.60 -10.09 -26.29
C PRO A 293 17.56 -10.54 -25.26
N LYS A 294 16.80 -11.60 -25.57
CA LYS A 294 15.97 -12.31 -24.58
C LYS A 294 16.87 -13.31 -23.85
N ASP A 295 17.38 -12.91 -22.70
CA ASP A 295 18.30 -13.74 -21.92
C ASP A 295 17.54 -14.63 -20.92
N PRO A 296 18.05 -15.83 -20.60
CA PRO A 296 17.51 -16.62 -19.50
C PRO A 296 17.63 -15.86 -18.17
N TRP A 297 16.53 -15.72 -17.46
CA TRP A 297 16.53 -15.18 -16.10
C TRP A 297 16.75 -16.32 -15.10
N ILE A 298 17.88 -16.27 -14.39
CA ILE A 298 18.32 -17.32 -13.46
C ILE A 298 18.15 -16.84 -12.01
N VAL A 299 17.49 -17.65 -11.18
CA VAL A 299 17.33 -17.41 -9.74
C VAL A 299 17.78 -18.65 -8.99
N ASP A 300 18.69 -18.50 -8.03
CA ASP A 300 19.26 -19.60 -7.23
C ASP A 300 19.84 -20.77 -8.08
N GLY A 301 20.37 -20.46 -9.27
CA GLY A 301 20.95 -21.44 -10.18
C GLY A 301 19.94 -22.14 -11.10
N GLU A 302 18.65 -21.84 -10.99
CA GLU A 302 17.59 -22.39 -11.84
C GLU A 302 17.07 -21.37 -12.86
N SER A 303 16.66 -21.86 -14.05
CA SER A 303 15.96 -21.02 -15.03
C SER A 303 14.55 -20.68 -14.51
N ALA A 304 14.35 -19.42 -14.16
CA ALA A 304 13.13 -18.89 -13.57
C ALA A 304 12.26 -18.13 -14.60
N GLY A 305 12.80 -17.84 -15.78
CA GLY A 305 12.12 -17.04 -16.78
C GLY A 305 13.00 -16.53 -17.91
N LEU A 306 12.52 -15.49 -18.57
CA LEU A 306 13.29 -14.66 -19.51
C LEU A 306 13.38 -13.23 -18.98
N ILE A 307 14.51 -12.56 -19.22
CA ILE A 307 14.71 -11.15 -18.91
C ILE A 307 15.18 -10.40 -20.15
N ARG A 308 14.67 -9.18 -20.31
CA ARG A 308 15.06 -8.28 -21.39
C ARG A 308 15.05 -6.84 -20.88
N SER A 309 16.12 -6.09 -21.14
CA SER A 309 16.24 -4.71 -20.66
C SER A 309 16.72 -3.78 -21.77
N ALA A 310 16.04 -2.66 -21.96
CA ALA A 310 16.51 -1.58 -22.83
C ALA A 310 16.05 -0.22 -22.27
N ARG A 311 16.95 0.77 -22.26
CA ARG A 311 16.62 2.19 -22.07
C ARG A 311 15.70 2.43 -20.86
N ASN A 312 16.10 1.86 -19.71
CA ASN A 312 15.42 1.90 -18.41
C ASN A 312 14.07 1.16 -18.31
N LEU A 313 13.69 0.39 -19.33
CA LEU A 313 12.60 -0.58 -19.26
C LEU A 313 13.16 -2.00 -19.16
N THR A 314 12.70 -2.74 -18.15
CA THR A 314 13.01 -4.16 -17.98
C THR A 314 11.72 -4.96 -18.03
N TYR A 315 11.70 -6.03 -18.82
CA TYR A 315 10.63 -7.01 -18.89
C TYR A 315 11.17 -8.36 -18.40
N ILE A 316 10.39 -9.02 -17.55
CA ILE A 316 10.69 -10.35 -17.01
C ILE A 316 9.45 -11.21 -17.21
N LEU A 317 9.62 -12.34 -17.89
CA LEU A 317 8.60 -13.38 -18.02
C LEU A 317 8.86 -14.46 -16.97
N PHE A 318 7.96 -14.62 -16.01
CA PHE A 318 8.06 -15.70 -15.02
C PHE A 318 7.56 -17.01 -15.59
N TYR A 319 8.43 -18.03 -15.65
CA TYR A 319 8.00 -19.37 -16.05
C TYR A 319 7.09 -19.99 -15.00
N ASN A 320 6.08 -20.71 -15.50
CA ASN A 320 5.10 -21.47 -14.72
C ASN A 320 4.28 -20.64 -13.72
N ALA A 321 4.18 -19.32 -13.90
CA ALA A 321 3.43 -18.44 -13.02
C ALA A 321 2.06 -18.06 -13.60
N SER A 322 1.05 -17.96 -12.74
CA SER A 322 -0.30 -17.45 -13.05
C SER A 322 -0.35 -15.92 -13.03
N HIS A 323 -1.57 -15.35 -13.00
CA HIS A 323 -1.80 -13.91 -12.80
C HIS A 323 -1.10 -13.40 -11.51
N MET A 324 -1.17 -14.16 -10.41
CA MET A 324 -0.57 -13.78 -9.14
C MET A 324 0.86 -14.33 -9.01
N VAL A 325 1.81 -13.77 -9.77
CA VAL A 325 3.21 -14.24 -9.82
C VAL A 325 3.84 -14.36 -8.42
N HIS A 326 3.61 -13.37 -7.56
CA HIS A 326 4.13 -13.35 -6.20
C HIS A 326 3.50 -14.40 -5.28
N TYR A 327 2.25 -14.81 -5.55
CA TYR A 327 1.63 -15.93 -4.87
C TYR A 327 2.24 -17.26 -5.32
N ASN A 328 2.49 -17.45 -6.62
CA ASN A 328 3.07 -18.69 -7.12
C ASN A 328 4.54 -18.86 -6.72
N TYR A 329 5.33 -17.78 -6.81
CA TYR A 329 6.77 -17.82 -6.57
C TYR A 329 7.26 -16.63 -5.72
N PRO A 330 6.94 -16.59 -4.43
CA PRO A 330 7.25 -15.45 -3.56
C PRO A 330 8.75 -15.15 -3.50
N ARG A 331 9.60 -16.17 -3.37
CA ARG A 331 11.07 -16.00 -3.34
C ARG A 331 11.66 -15.46 -4.64
N ARG A 332 11.20 -15.97 -5.81
CA ARG A 332 11.65 -15.49 -7.12
C ARG A 332 11.19 -14.04 -7.34
N SER A 333 9.95 -13.73 -6.97
CA SER A 333 9.40 -12.37 -7.06
C SER A 333 10.18 -11.37 -6.18
N ARG A 334 10.65 -11.79 -5.00
CA ARG A 334 11.51 -10.95 -4.15
C ARG A 334 12.90 -10.76 -4.76
N PHE A 335 13.49 -11.80 -5.34
CA PHE A 335 14.78 -11.67 -6.01
C PHE A 335 14.70 -10.63 -7.15
N MET A 336 13.63 -10.68 -7.95
CA MET A 336 13.32 -9.65 -8.94
C MET A 336 13.26 -8.25 -8.30
N LEU A 337 12.53 -8.09 -7.19
CA LEU A 337 12.46 -6.81 -6.48
C LEU A 337 13.86 -6.29 -6.08
N HIS A 338 14.73 -7.16 -5.57
CA HIS A 338 16.08 -6.78 -5.17
C HIS A 338 16.92 -6.29 -6.37
N GLN A 339 16.82 -6.96 -7.52
CA GLN A 339 17.47 -6.52 -8.76
C GLN A 339 16.92 -5.16 -9.20
N PHE A 340 15.60 -4.98 -9.16
CA PHE A 340 14.93 -3.76 -9.57
C PHE A 340 15.30 -2.56 -8.69
N THR A 341 15.34 -2.76 -7.38
CA THR A 341 15.67 -1.72 -6.38
C THR A 341 17.18 -1.51 -6.18
N GLN A 342 18.02 -2.24 -6.93
CA GLN A 342 19.47 -2.21 -6.86
C GLN A 342 19.99 -2.42 -5.42
N LEU A 343 19.41 -3.40 -4.72
CA LEU A 343 19.81 -3.71 -3.34
C LEU A 343 21.19 -4.38 -3.29
N ASP A 344 22.17 -3.74 -2.67
CA ASP A 344 23.51 -4.30 -2.45
C ASP A 344 23.63 -4.97 -1.07
N LEU A 345 23.49 -6.30 -1.06
CA LEU A 345 23.60 -7.13 0.15
C LEU A 345 25.03 -7.29 0.67
N THR A 346 26.06 -6.94 -0.13
CA THR A 346 27.48 -7.10 0.27
C THR A 346 27.94 -6.09 1.33
N SER A 347 27.19 -4.99 1.49
CA SER A 347 27.46 -3.95 2.48
C SER A 347 27.02 -4.30 3.91
N SER A 348 26.21 -5.35 4.09
CA SER A 348 25.59 -5.71 5.38
C SER A 348 26.37 -6.75 6.22
N THR A 349 27.61 -7.09 5.86
CA THR A 349 28.49 -7.94 6.67
C THR A 349 29.01 -7.19 7.90
N ASP A 350 28.21 -7.30 8.97
CA ASP A 350 28.55 -7.32 10.39
C ASP A 350 29.92 -6.73 10.79
N THR A 351 29.93 -5.46 11.18
CA THR A 351 30.94 -4.90 12.10
C THR A 351 30.34 -3.95 13.13
N THR A 352 29.03 -4.08 13.42
CA THR A 352 28.31 -3.19 14.35
C THR A 352 27.87 -3.89 15.65
N THR A 353 28.48 -5.01 16.00
CA THR A 353 28.36 -5.62 17.34
C THR A 353 29.38 -5.04 18.34
N ARG A 354 29.38 -3.69 18.57
CA ARG A 354 29.95 -3.13 19.84
C ARG A 354 29.73 -1.65 20.20
N LYS A 355 29.03 -0.83 19.40
CA LYS A 355 28.89 0.62 19.72
C LYS A 355 27.52 1.07 20.27
N ASN A 356 26.44 0.28 20.10
CA ASN A 356 25.09 0.77 20.41
C ASN A 356 24.61 0.66 21.86
N THR A 357 25.44 0.20 22.81
CA THR A 357 25.03 0.11 24.23
C THR A 357 25.38 1.34 25.08
N LYS A 358 26.13 2.32 24.57
CA LYS A 358 26.54 3.52 25.35
C LYS A 358 25.76 4.81 25.06
N GLU A 359 25.15 4.97 23.89
CA GLU A 359 24.36 6.18 23.59
C GLU A 359 22.91 6.09 24.06
N SER A 360 22.29 4.90 23.98
CA SER A 360 20.90 4.68 24.44
C SER A 360 20.72 4.97 25.94
N THR A 361 21.70 4.63 26.78
CA THR A 361 21.64 4.85 28.23
C THR A 361 21.79 6.32 28.65
N ARG A 362 22.32 7.20 27.79
CA ARG A 362 22.47 8.63 28.10
C ARG A 362 21.18 9.41 27.78
N SER A 363 20.49 9.07 26.69
CA SER A 363 19.23 9.69 26.28
C SER A 363 18.06 9.32 27.20
N ILE A 364 17.99 8.07 27.67
CA ILE A 364 16.94 7.61 28.61
C ILE A 364 17.05 8.31 29.97
N ARG A 365 18.28 8.57 30.45
CA ARG A 365 18.49 9.32 31.70
C ARG A 365 18.09 10.79 31.59
N LEU A 366 18.30 11.43 30.43
CA LEU A 366 17.94 12.83 30.24
C LEU A 366 16.41 13.03 30.15
N ILE A 367 15.71 12.10 29.49
CA ILE A 367 14.24 12.10 29.38
C ILE A 367 13.60 11.88 30.77
N ALA A 368 14.14 10.98 31.58
CA ALA A 368 13.66 10.77 32.95
C ALA A 368 13.86 11.98 33.87
N PHE A 369 14.91 12.79 33.67
CA PHE A 369 15.18 13.98 34.50
C PHE A 369 14.32 15.20 34.14
N ILE A 370 13.75 15.27 32.93
CA ILE A 370 12.95 16.42 32.47
C ILE A 370 11.45 16.11 32.52
N VAL A 371 11.03 14.90 32.13
CA VAL A 371 9.60 14.56 31.99
C VAL A 371 8.92 14.29 33.34
N LEU A 372 9.62 13.66 34.29
CA LEU A 372 9.08 13.36 35.63
C LEU A 372 8.77 14.61 36.46
N PRO A 373 9.63 15.64 36.51
CA PRO A 373 9.32 16.88 37.22
C PRO A 373 8.17 17.66 36.56
N VAL A 374 8.10 17.71 35.23
CA VAL A 374 7.06 18.45 34.50
C VAL A 374 5.68 17.79 34.66
N THR A 375 5.63 16.46 34.67
CA THR A 375 4.40 15.70 34.97
C THR A 375 3.97 15.87 36.43
N PHE A 376 4.91 15.90 37.38
CA PHE A 376 4.57 16.17 38.78
C PHE A 376 4.04 17.59 39.02
N VAL A 377 4.64 18.60 38.37
CA VAL A 377 4.22 20.00 38.48
C VAL A 377 2.84 20.20 37.85
N THR A 378 2.55 19.57 36.72
CA THR A 378 1.22 19.63 36.07
C THR A 378 0.14 18.93 36.89
N ILE A 379 0.44 17.77 37.50
CA ILE A 379 -0.49 17.08 38.42
C ILE A 379 -0.72 17.92 39.69
N ALA A 380 0.32 18.54 40.25
CA ALA A 380 0.20 19.40 41.42
C ALA A 380 -0.62 20.67 41.11
N LEU A 381 -0.39 21.32 39.97
CA LEU A 381 -1.14 22.50 39.54
C LEU A 381 -2.60 22.17 39.25
N THR A 382 -2.89 21.05 38.58
CA THR A 382 -4.28 20.61 38.34
C THR A 382 -5.00 20.24 39.64
N GLY A 383 -4.31 19.61 40.59
CA GLY A 383 -4.82 19.34 41.93
C GLY A 383 -5.09 20.60 42.77
N LEU A 384 -4.20 21.59 42.71
CA LEU A 384 -4.37 22.90 43.36
C LEU A 384 -5.56 23.67 42.78
N ILE A 385 -5.66 23.73 41.44
CA ILE A 385 -6.78 24.37 40.74
C ILE A 385 -8.09 23.67 41.14
N TRP A 386 -8.12 22.34 41.16
CA TRP A 386 -9.30 21.58 41.61
C TRP A 386 -9.68 21.90 43.06
N PHE A 387 -8.71 21.94 43.98
CA PHE A 387 -8.94 22.28 45.38
C PHE A 387 -9.53 23.69 45.56
N PHE A 388 -8.99 24.69 44.85
CA PHE A 388 -9.49 26.07 44.95
C PHE A 388 -10.87 26.23 44.31
N VAL A 389 -11.12 25.57 43.17
CA VAL A 389 -12.43 25.58 42.50
C VAL A 389 -13.49 24.92 43.39
N HIS A 390 -13.19 23.78 44.02
CA HIS A 390 -14.15 23.08 44.87
C HIS A 390 -14.38 23.77 46.22
N LYS A 391 -13.36 24.44 46.76
CA LYS A 391 -13.47 25.22 48.01
C LYS A 391 -14.33 26.48 47.85
N TRP A 392 -14.36 27.08 46.67
CA TRP A 392 -15.09 28.35 46.43
C TRP A 392 -16.41 28.18 45.67
N TYR A 393 -16.65 27.04 45.00
CA TYR A 393 -17.87 26.77 44.24
C TYR A 393 -18.38 25.32 44.46
N PRO A 394 -19.15 25.06 45.54
CA PRO A 394 -19.51 23.69 45.95
C PRO A 394 -20.63 23.00 45.14
N THR A 395 -20.94 23.43 43.92
CA THR A 395 -22.03 22.83 43.11
C THR A 395 -21.51 21.91 42.00
N LYS A 396 -21.81 20.61 42.14
CA LYS A 396 -21.76 19.49 41.15
C LYS A 396 -20.97 19.76 39.85
N LEU A 397 -19.64 19.71 39.93
CA LEU A 397 -18.79 19.45 38.76
C LEU A 397 -18.49 17.94 38.66
N PRO A 398 -18.49 17.33 37.46
CA PRO A 398 -18.14 15.94 37.28
C PRO A 398 -16.70 15.67 37.76
N THR A 399 -16.45 14.50 38.35
CA THR A 399 -15.11 14.12 38.82
C THR A 399 -14.14 14.00 37.63
N PRO A 400 -12.82 14.22 37.82
CA PRO A 400 -11.82 14.10 36.75
C PRO A 400 -11.89 12.76 36.00
N PHE A 401 -12.28 11.69 36.72
CA PHE A 401 -12.47 10.34 36.19
C PHE A 401 -13.62 10.24 35.17
N SER A 402 -14.68 11.03 35.35
CA SER A 402 -15.83 11.07 34.43
C SER A 402 -15.55 11.85 33.15
N ILE A 403 -14.70 12.88 33.22
CA ILE A 403 -14.20 13.61 32.03
C ILE A 403 -13.20 12.74 31.26
N PHE A 404 -12.32 12.01 31.95
CA PHE A 404 -11.38 11.08 31.32
C PHE A 404 -12.10 9.92 30.60
N ARG A 405 -13.20 9.41 31.17
CA ARG A 405 -14.08 8.44 30.48
C ARG A 405 -14.82 9.04 29.28
N LEU A 406 -15.29 10.28 29.37
CA LEU A 406 -15.96 10.95 28.24
C LEU A 406 -14.99 11.28 27.09
N LEU A 407 -13.72 11.53 27.40
CA LEU A 407 -12.66 11.75 26.42
C LEU A 407 -12.17 10.43 25.80
N GLN A 408 -12.12 9.34 26.58
CA GLN A 408 -11.88 8.00 26.04
C GLN A 408 -13.04 7.46 25.21
N SER A 409 -14.30 7.86 25.46
CA SER A 409 -15.45 7.38 24.69
C SER A 409 -15.65 8.09 23.35
N LYS A 410 -14.78 9.03 22.98
CA LYS A 410 -14.75 9.71 21.67
C LYS A 410 -13.52 9.33 20.84
N THR A 411 -12.88 8.21 21.12
CA THR A 411 -11.80 7.70 20.28
C THR A 411 -12.40 6.87 19.14
N HIS A 412 -12.42 7.44 17.93
CA HIS A 412 -12.65 6.69 16.68
C HIS A 412 -11.67 5.51 16.49
N ASN A 413 -10.61 5.42 17.31
CA ASN A 413 -9.49 4.48 17.11
C ASN A 413 -9.72 3.08 17.71
N VAL A 414 -10.62 2.92 18.69
CA VAL A 414 -10.94 1.57 19.23
C VAL A 414 -11.77 0.76 18.23
N GLU A 415 -12.63 1.43 17.46
CA GLU A 415 -13.41 0.78 16.39
C GLU A 415 -12.49 0.33 15.24
N GLN A 416 -11.51 1.13 14.83
CA GLN A 416 -10.61 0.82 13.70
C GLN A 416 -9.78 -0.47 13.89
N GLN A 417 -9.23 -0.74 15.09
CA GLN A 417 -8.50 -2.00 15.35
C GLN A 417 -9.44 -3.20 15.60
N GLN A 418 -10.63 -2.93 16.15
CA GLN A 418 -11.66 -3.96 16.23
C GLN A 418 -12.10 -4.43 14.84
N TRP A 419 -12.03 -3.58 13.80
CA TRP A 419 -12.36 -3.96 12.42
C TRP A 419 -11.38 -4.94 11.77
N ILE A 420 -10.05 -4.77 11.92
CA ILE A 420 -9.06 -5.76 11.42
C ILE A 420 -9.29 -7.10 12.12
N ARG A 421 -9.47 -7.07 13.45
CA ARG A 421 -9.75 -8.26 14.24
C ARG A 421 -11.11 -8.89 13.90
N TYR A 422 -12.15 -8.10 13.67
CA TYR A 422 -13.48 -8.55 13.28
C TYR A 422 -13.46 -9.20 11.90
N SER A 423 -12.82 -8.58 10.91
CA SER A 423 -12.71 -9.10 9.56
C SER A 423 -11.95 -10.43 9.52
N LEU A 424 -10.87 -10.55 10.31
CA LEU A 424 -10.13 -11.80 10.44
C LEU A 424 -10.88 -12.91 11.21
N LEU A 425 -11.85 -12.56 12.06
CA LEU A 425 -12.59 -13.52 12.90
C LEU A 425 -13.97 -13.89 12.36
N ASN A 426 -14.60 -13.05 11.54
CA ASN A 426 -15.98 -13.23 11.05
C ASN A 426 -16.10 -13.78 9.62
N ASP A 427 -14.98 -14.15 8.98
CA ASP A 427 -14.93 -14.79 7.65
C ASP A 427 -15.51 -16.24 7.63
N SER A 428 -16.26 -16.62 8.66
CA SER A 428 -17.01 -17.89 8.73
C SER A 428 -18.52 -17.72 8.52
N SER A 429 -19.02 -16.49 8.29
CA SER A 429 -20.48 -16.25 8.23
C SER A 429 -21.00 -15.37 7.09
N THR A 430 -20.14 -14.80 6.25
CA THR A 430 -20.57 -14.19 4.99
C THR A 430 -20.34 -15.19 3.87
N ASN A 431 -21.45 -15.79 3.39
CA ASN A 431 -21.50 -16.36 2.05
C ASN A 431 -21.20 -15.22 1.05
N LEU A 432 -19.92 -14.95 0.81
CA LEU A 432 -19.48 -14.42 -0.46
C LEU A 432 -19.78 -15.53 -1.46
N GLU A 433 -20.97 -15.46 -2.07
CA GLU A 433 -21.16 -16.11 -3.36
C GLU A 433 -19.97 -15.70 -4.21
N VAL A 434 -19.15 -16.69 -4.56
CA VAL A 434 -18.21 -16.57 -5.67
C VAL A 434 -19.10 -16.28 -6.87
N VAL A 435 -19.26 -15.00 -7.19
CA VAL A 435 -19.87 -14.58 -8.43
C VAL A 435 -18.94 -15.08 -9.51
N ASP A 436 -19.35 -16.18 -10.11
CA ASP A 436 -18.69 -16.83 -11.21
C ASP A 436 -18.46 -15.80 -12.32
N SER A 437 -17.24 -15.74 -12.86
CA SER A 437 -16.80 -14.73 -13.81
C SER A 437 -17.39 -14.88 -15.22
N GLU A 438 -18.57 -15.49 -15.36
CA GLU A 438 -19.19 -15.83 -16.65
C GLU A 438 -20.21 -14.79 -17.17
N THR A 439 -20.42 -13.66 -16.51
CA THR A 439 -21.37 -12.64 -16.99
C THR A 439 -20.78 -11.25 -17.13
N PHE A 440 -19.75 -11.11 -17.96
CA PHE A 440 -19.48 -9.88 -18.71
C PHE A 440 -18.92 -10.27 -20.09
N VAL A 441 -19.84 -10.49 -21.04
CA VAL A 441 -19.58 -10.74 -22.48
C VAL A 441 -19.38 -9.43 -23.22
#